data_AF-A0A0X3NWP3-F1
#
_entry.id   AF-A0A0X3NWP3-F1
#
_cell.length_a   1.000
_cell.length_b   1.000
_cell.length_c   1.000
_cell.angle_alpha   90.00
_cell.angle_beta   90.00
_cell.angle_gamma   90.00
#
_symmetry.space_group_name_H-M   'P 1'
#
loop_
_entity.id
_entity.type
_entity.pdbx_description
1 polymer ?
#
loop_
_entity_poly.entity_id
_entity_poly.type
_entity_poly.pdbx_seq_one_letter_code
_entity_poly.pdbx_strand_id
1 'polypeptide(L)'
;MQETWTEEQLRLKTQCKFCDQPIVLECLKDGTLLVGGLDISYAKEDDSVAYAALCVFRLNVTKGASEVDLVDELCCPVTVDVPYVNSFLAFREVPAYQTVVNEFLTTRPCHLHPHVFMVDGNGTLHPRAFGSACHLGVVLQRPTFGVAKDLAYLPPPPPATTFNKPDVSVANMRQKLRALP
;
A
#
# COMPACT_ATOMS: atom_id res chain seq x y z
N MET A 1 -22.95 -5.81 -3.30
CA MET A 1 -21.52 -6.23 -3.21
C MET A 1 -20.59 -5.12 -3.67
N GLN A 2 -20.53 -4.77 -4.96
CA GLN A 2 -19.60 -3.73 -5.46
C GLN A 2 -19.86 -2.33 -4.88
N GLU A 3 -21.11 -1.94 -4.68
CA GLU A 3 -21.47 -0.66 -4.05
C GLU A 3 -20.95 -0.61 -2.60
N THR A 4 -21.28 -1.61 -1.78
CA THR A 4 -20.78 -1.77 -0.41
C THR A 4 -19.24 -1.76 -0.34
N TRP A 5 -18.56 -2.47 -1.24
CA TRP A 5 -17.10 -2.46 -1.31
C TRP A 5 -16.53 -1.11 -1.74
N THR A 6 -17.24 -0.37 -2.59
CA THR A 6 -16.84 0.98 -2.99
C THR A 6 -16.91 1.92 -1.79
N GLU A 7 -18.01 1.91 -1.05
CA GLU A 7 -18.18 2.67 0.19
C GLU A 7 -17.07 2.34 1.19
N GLU A 8 -16.76 1.04 1.35
CA GLU A 8 -15.71 0.60 2.26
C GLU A 8 -14.31 1.05 1.83
N GLN A 9 -13.97 0.97 0.54
CA GLN A 9 -12.71 1.53 0.03
C GLN A 9 -12.60 3.04 0.27
N LEU A 10 -13.69 3.78 0.06
CA LEU A 10 -13.70 5.22 0.32
C LEU A 10 -13.57 5.52 1.81
N ARG A 11 -14.23 4.76 2.68
CA ARG A 11 -14.13 4.87 4.14
C ARG A 11 -12.71 4.60 4.62
N LEU A 12 -12.11 3.47 4.24
CA LEU A 12 -10.76 3.09 4.65
C LEU A 12 -9.70 4.02 4.08
N LYS A 13 -9.88 4.53 2.85
CA LYS A 13 -8.96 5.50 2.24
C LYS A 13 -8.76 6.74 3.11
N THR A 14 -9.77 7.19 3.86
CA THR A 14 -9.64 8.35 4.76
C THR A 14 -8.62 8.12 5.88
N GLN A 15 -8.25 6.87 6.15
CA GLN A 15 -7.30 6.48 7.19
C GLN A 15 -5.86 6.33 6.67
N CYS A 16 -5.65 6.42 5.35
CA CYS A 16 -4.32 6.37 4.76
C CYS A 16 -3.46 7.55 5.25
N LYS A 17 -2.23 7.23 5.67
CA LYS A 17 -1.21 8.22 6.03
C LYS A 17 -0.08 8.15 5.01
N PHE A 18 0.14 9.26 4.31
CA PHE A 18 1.21 9.38 3.32
C PHE A 18 2.34 10.23 3.90
N CYS A 19 3.10 9.64 4.81
CA CYS A 19 4.29 10.24 5.40
C CYS A 19 5.33 9.16 5.69
N ASP A 20 6.60 9.56 5.64
CA ASP A 20 7.69 8.66 5.99
C ASP A 20 7.67 8.35 7.49
N GLN A 21 7.86 7.07 7.83
CA GLN A 21 8.07 6.67 9.21
C GLN A 21 9.55 6.82 9.58
N PRO A 22 9.89 7.55 10.66
CA PRO A 22 11.29 7.76 11.06
C PRO A 22 12.09 6.47 11.18
N ILE A 23 11.51 5.42 11.78
CA ILE A 23 12.17 4.12 11.94
C ILE A 23 12.56 3.46 10.61
N VAL A 24 11.74 3.63 9.56
CA VAL A 24 12.06 3.07 8.23
C VAL A 24 13.26 3.81 7.64
N LEU A 25 13.30 5.13 7.76
CA LEU A 25 14.40 5.95 7.25
C LEU A 25 15.71 5.73 8.02
N GLU A 26 15.62 5.54 9.34
CA GLU A 26 16.76 5.22 10.20
C GLU A 26 17.35 3.85 9.84
N CYS A 27 16.53 2.80 9.83
CA CYS A 27 17.00 1.46 9.46
C CYS A 27 17.52 1.39 8.02
N LEU A 28 16.97 2.19 7.09
CA LEU A 28 17.49 2.28 5.73
C LEU A 28 18.90 2.88 5.70
N LYS A 29 19.17 3.91 6.49
CA LYS A 29 20.49 4.55 6.59
C LYS A 29 21.51 3.63 7.26
N ASP A 30 21.08 2.88 8.25
CA ASP A 30 21.94 2.00 9.06
C ASP A 30 22.17 0.62 8.41
N GLY A 31 21.50 0.33 7.28
CA GLY A 31 21.59 -0.97 6.62
C GLY A 31 20.93 -2.10 7.43
N THR A 32 19.94 -1.78 8.26
CA THR A 32 19.21 -2.75 9.08
C THR A 32 17.75 -2.86 8.68
N LEU A 33 17.35 -2.26 7.55
CA LEU A 33 15.96 -2.25 7.10
C LEU A 33 15.50 -3.65 6.72
N LEU A 34 14.60 -4.19 7.53
CA LEU A 34 13.79 -5.36 7.20
C LEU A 34 12.54 -4.99 6.38
N VAL A 35 12.42 -5.58 5.19
CA VAL A 35 11.28 -5.44 4.28
C VAL A 35 10.57 -6.79 4.14
N GLY A 36 9.27 -6.81 4.41
CA GLY A 36 8.43 -7.99 4.23
C GLY A 36 7.82 -8.01 2.83
N GLY A 37 8.22 -8.92 1.96
CA GLY A 37 7.58 -9.17 0.67
C GLY A 37 6.39 -10.10 0.83
N LEU A 38 5.23 -9.68 0.31
CA LEU A 38 3.98 -10.44 0.35
C LEU A 38 3.53 -10.81 -1.07
N ASP A 39 3.17 -12.08 -1.24
CA ASP A 39 2.59 -12.63 -2.45
C ASP A 39 1.54 -13.70 -2.11
N ILE A 40 0.60 -13.93 -3.02
CA ILE A 40 -0.43 -14.96 -2.90
C ILE A 40 -0.55 -15.72 -4.20
N SER A 41 -0.57 -17.05 -4.10
CA SER A 41 -0.76 -17.94 -5.24
C SER A 41 -1.95 -18.87 -5.02
N TYR A 42 -2.85 -18.92 -6.00
CA TYR A 42 -4.05 -19.75 -5.99
C TYR A 42 -3.74 -21.15 -6.56
N ALA A 43 -4.36 -22.18 -5.99
CA ALA A 43 -4.28 -23.52 -6.53
C ALA A 43 -4.97 -23.60 -7.90
N LYS A 44 -4.40 -24.39 -8.81
CA LYS A 44 -4.89 -24.48 -10.21
C LYS A 44 -6.25 -25.15 -10.34
N GLU A 45 -6.56 -26.07 -9.44
CA GLU A 45 -7.76 -26.92 -9.48
C GLU A 45 -8.92 -26.31 -8.70
N ASP A 46 -8.62 -25.46 -7.70
CA ASP A 46 -9.60 -24.85 -6.80
C ASP A 46 -9.12 -23.45 -6.40
N ASP A 47 -9.76 -22.41 -6.91
CA ASP A 47 -9.38 -21.02 -6.65
C ASP A 47 -9.84 -20.49 -5.27
N SER A 48 -10.56 -21.32 -4.51
CA SER A 48 -10.81 -21.09 -3.08
C SER A 48 -9.62 -21.46 -2.21
N VAL A 49 -8.67 -22.26 -2.72
CA VAL A 49 -7.44 -22.62 -2.01
C VAL A 49 -6.30 -21.75 -2.52
N ALA A 50 -5.62 -21.06 -1.62
CA ALA A 50 -4.44 -20.28 -1.94
C ALA A 50 -3.36 -20.42 -0.86
N TYR A 51 -2.17 -19.94 -1.19
CA TYR A 51 -1.03 -19.86 -0.29
C TYR A 51 -0.56 -18.42 -0.23
N ALA A 52 -0.60 -17.83 0.96
CA ALA A 52 -0.03 -16.52 1.22
C ALA A 52 1.37 -16.68 1.79
N ALA A 53 2.33 -16.00 1.19
CA ALA A 53 3.73 -16.04 1.60
C ALA A 53 4.19 -14.67 2.10
N LEU A 54 5.01 -14.68 3.14
CA LEU A 54 5.78 -13.54 3.63
C LEU A 54 7.26 -13.93 3.65
N CYS A 55 8.08 -13.22 2.87
CA CYS A 55 9.54 -13.29 2.95
C CYS A 55 10.05 -12.02 3.61
N VAL A 56 10.96 -12.12 4.58
CA VAL A 56 11.59 -10.95 5.20
C VAL A 56 13.00 -10.82 4.66
N PHE A 57 13.29 -9.65 4.10
CA PHE A 57 14.59 -9.32 3.53
C PHE A 57 15.28 -8.22 4.32
N ARG A 58 16.58 -8.32 4.54
CA ARG A 58 17.41 -7.21 5.01
C ARG A 58 18.01 -6.49 3.81
N LEU A 59 17.84 -5.17 3.75
CA LEU A 59 18.54 -4.34 2.77
C LEU A 59 19.76 -3.68 3.42
N ASN A 60 20.92 -4.01 2.87
CA ASN A 60 22.17 -3.33 3.17
C ASN A 60 22.51 -2.39 2.01
N VAL A 61 22.19 -1.10 2.15
CA VAL A 61 22.48 -0.09 1.12
C VAL A 61 23.71 0.70 1.52
N THR A 62 24.81 0.50 0.80
CA THR A 62 26.04 1.30 0.96
C THR A 62 26.25 2.17 -0.28
N LYS A 63 27.17 3.15 -0.21
CA LYS A 63 27.50 4.01 -1.37
C LYS A 63 28.17 3.18 -2.46
N GLY A 64 27.37 2.63 -3.38
CA GLY A 64 27.83 1.93 -4.59
C GLY A 64 27.40 0.46 -4.70
N ALA A 65 26.79 -0.11 -3.66
CA ALA A 65 26.27 -1.48 -3.68
C ALA A 65 25.02 -1.60 -2.80
N SER A 66 24.06 -2.40 -3.27
CA SER A 66 22.87 -2.79 -2.52
C SER A 66 22.87 -4.31 -2.44
N GLU A 67 22.91 -4.84 -1.22
CA GLU A 67 22.77 -6.27 -0.95
C GLU A 67 21.41 -6.53 -0.30
N VAL A 68 20.82 -7.68 -0.64
CA VAL A 68 19.52 -8.10 -0.13
C VAL A 68 19.66 -9.52 0.38
N ASP A 69 19.49 -9.70 1.69
CA ASP A 69 19.58 -10.99 2.35
C ASP A 69 18.18 -11.46 2.77
N LEU A 70 17.79 -12.68 2.42
CA LEU A 70 16.61 -13.33 3.00
C LEU A 70 16.93 -13.71 4.45
N VAL A 71 16.14 -13.20 5.41
CA VAL A 71 16.37 -13.45 6.85
C VAL A 71 15.36 -14.42 7.47
N ASP A 72 14.14 -14.49 6.93
CA ASP A 72 13.09 -15.42 7.39
C ASP A 72 11.99 -15.51 6.33
N GLU A 73 11.19 -16.56 6.38
CA GLU A 73 10.03 -16.75 5.51
C GLU A 73 8.93 -17.55 6.21
N LEU A 74 7.69 -17.29 5.82
CA LEU A 74 6.53 -18.03 6.25
C LEU A 74 5.53 -18.14 5.11
N CYS A 75 4.95 -19.33 4.96
CA CYS A 75 3.89 -19.59 4.00
C CYS A 75 2.72 -20.25 4.74
N CYS A 76 1.51 -19.72 4.54
CA CYS A 76 0.30 -20.21 5.15
C CYS A 76 -0.71 -20.62 4.06
N PRO A 77 -1.31 -21.82 4.15
CA PRO A 77 -2.50 -22.13 3.36
C PRO A 77 -3.65 -21.23 3.84
N VAL A 78 -4.43 -20.72 2.90
CA VAL A 78 -5.58 -19.85 3.16
C VAL A 78 -6.76 -20.29 2.30
N THR A 79 -7.96 -20.14 2.85
CA THR A 79 -9.21 -20.28 2.11
C THR A 79 -9.71 -18.91 1.70
N VAL A 80 -10.12 -18.76 0.44
CA VAL A 80 -10.52 -17.49 -0.17
C VAL A 80 -11.92 -17.63 -0.76
N ASP A 81 -12.90 -17.07 -0.07
CA ASP A 81 -14.32 -17.17 -0.47
C ASP A 81 -14.80 -15.97 -1.31
N VAL A 82 -13.88 -15.04 -1.62
CA VAL A 82 -14.20 -13.79 -2.34
C VAL A 82 -13.84 -13.95 -3.82
N PRO A 83 -14.80 -13.74 -4.76
CA PRO A 83 -14.51 -13.87 -6.18
C PRO A 83 -13.57 -12.78 -6.68
N TYR A 84 -12.87 -13.06 -7.79
CA TYR A 84 -12.06 -12.04 -8.46
C TYR A 84 -12.96 -10.98 -9.09
N VAL A 85 -12.82 -9.73 -8.62
CA VAL A 85 -13.51 -8.58 -9.20
C VAL A 85 -12.47 -7.48 -9.42
N ASN A 86 -12.38 -7.00 -10.67
CA ASN A 86 -11.43 -5.96 -11.05
C ASN A 86 -11.59 -4.70 -10.17
N SER A 87 -10.49 -4.08 -9.75
CA SER A 87 -10.43 -2.98 -8.78
C SER A 87 -10.89 -3.30 -7.34
N PHE A 88 -11.24 -4.56 -7.05
CA PHE A 88 -11.62 -5.02 -5.71
C PHE A 88 -10.78 -6.20 -5.22
N LEU A 89 -9.68 -6.52 -5.93
CA LEU A 89 -8.76 -7.60 -5.59
C LEU A 89 -8.26 -7.55 -4.14
N ALA A 90 -8.10 -6.35 -3.59
CA ALA A 90 -7.71 -6.16 -2.20
C ALA A 90 -8.66 -6.86 -1.19
N PHE A 91 -9.97 -6.93 -1.46
CA PHE A 91 -10.91 -7.66 -0.58
C PHE A 91 -10.70 -9.17 -0.59
N ARG A 92 -10.08 -9.69 -1.66
CA ARG A 92 -9.72 -11.10 -1.80
C ARG A 92 -8.38 -11.40 -1.13
N GLU A 93 -7.38 -10.55 -1.31
CA GLU A 93 -6.00 -10.85 -0.90
C GLU A 93 -5.60 -10.30 0.48
N VAL A 94 -6.11 -9.14 0.89
CA VAL A 94 -5.73 -8.52 2.17
C VAL A 94 -6.01 -9.42 3.37
N PRO A 95 -7.16 -10.13 3.47
CA PRO A 95 -7.38 -11.08 4.55
C PRO A 95 -6.33 -12.21 4.60
N ALA A 96 -5.92 -12.71 3.43
CA ALA A 96 -4.88 -13.73 3.34
C ALA A 96 -3.51 -13.21 3.78
N TYR A 97 -3.14 -11.98 3.36
CA TYR A 97 -1.93 -11.32 3.83
C TYR A 97 -1.95 -11.08 5.34
N GLN A 98 -3.08 -10.68 5.91
CA GLN A 98 -3.22 -10.53 7.36
C GLN A 98 -2.96 -11.84 8.10
N THR A 99 -3.46 -12.97 7.58
CA THR A 99 -3.24 -14.28 8.18
C THR A 99 -1.74 -14.60 8.29
N VAL A 100 -0.99 -14.52 7.18
CA VAL A 100 0.45 -14.83 7.20
C VAL A 100 1.25 -13.80 8.01
N VAL A 101 0.90 -12.52 7.95
CA VAL A 101 1.58 -11.47 8.74
C VAL A 101 1.33 -11.68 10.24
N ASN A 102 0.09 -11.91 10.66
CA ASN A 102 -0.23 -12.08 12.08
C ASN A 102 0.42 -13.35 12.64
N GLU A 103 0.42 -14.45 11.87
CA GLU A 103 1.11 -15.68 12.25
C GLU A 103 2.62 -15.43 12.40
N PHE A 104 3.24 -14.73 11.45
CA PHE A 104 4.67 -14.39 11.53
C PHE A 104 4.97 -13.53 12.76
N LEU A 105 4.21 -12.45 12.97
CA LEU A 105 4.44 -11.53 14.10
C LEU A 105 4.23 -12.21 15.46
N THR A 106 3.38 -13.23 15.52
CA THR A 106 3.10 -14.00 16.74
C THR A 106 4.15 -15.08 17.00
N THR A 107 4.65 -15.73 15.96
CA THR A 107 5.53 -16.90 16.09
C THR A 107 7.02 -16.56 15.97
N ARG A 108 7.37 -15.38 15.46
CA ARG A 108 8.78 -14.96 15.27
C ARG A 108 9.20 -13.87 16.26
N PRO A 109 10.47 -13.87 16.69
CA PRO A 109 11.03 -12.79 17.51
C PRO A 109 10.81 -11.41 16.92
N CYS A 110 10.56 -10.41 17.78
CA CYS A 110 10.25 -9.04 17.35
C CYS A 110 11.36 -8.38 16.50
N HIS A 111 12.62 -8.76 16.67
CA HIS A 111 13.74 -8.22 15.88
C HIS A 111 13.75 -8.69 14.42
N LEU A 112 12.92 -9.68 14.06
CA LEU A 112 12.70 -10.13 12.68
C LEU A 112 11.44 -9.51 12.06
N HIS A 113 10.68 -8.70 12.81
CA HIS A 113 9.46 -8.11 12.29
C HIS A 113 9.79 -7.08 11.20
N PRO A 114 9.12 -7.13 10.03
CA PRO A 114 9.33 -6.14 8.98
C PRO A 114 9.00 -4.71 9.44
N HIS A 115 9.85 -3.76 9.05
CA HIS A 115 9.61 -2.33 9.27
C HIS A 115 8.63 -1.76 8.24
N VAL A 116 8.60 -2.37 7.05
CA VAL A 116 7.72 -2.02 5.92
C VAL A 116 7.38 -3.28 5.14
N PHE A 117 6.18 -3.32 4.55
CA PHE A 117 5.75 -4.42 3.70
C PHE A 117 5.66 -3.99 2.23
N MET A 118 6.25 -4.80 1.37
CA MET A 118 6.10 -4.74 -0.08
C MET A 118 4.96 -5.68 -0.48
N VAL A 119 3.97 -5.15 -1.20
CA VAL A 119 2.78 -5.91 -1.62
C VAL A 119 2.81 -6.05 -3.14
N ASP A 120 2.68 -7.28 -3.66
CA ASP A 120 2.41 -7.48 -5.09
C ASP A 120 1.03 -6.90 -5.44
N GLY A 121 1.03 -5.74 -6.08
CA GLY A 121 -0.19 -5.00 -6.39
C GLY A 121 -0.06 -3.49 -6.21
N ASN A 122 -1.14 -2.79 -6.55
CA ASN A 122 -1.14 -1.33 -6.58
C ASN A 122 -1.39 -0.71 -5.19
N GLY A 123 -0.82 0.48 -4.97
CA GLY A 123 -1.15 1.38 -3.86
C GLY A 123 -2.12 2.50 -4.29
N THR A 124 -1.63 3.74 -4.35
CA THR A 124 -2.41 4.91 -4.79
C THR A 124 -2.70 4.92 -6.29
N LEU A 125 -1.94 4.16 -7.08
CA LEU A 125 -2.20 3.95 -8.51
C LEU A 125 -3.36 2.97 -8.72
N HIS A 126 -4.56 3.41 -8.39
CA HIS A 126 -5.79 2.62 -8.41
C HIS A 126 -6.97 3.53 -8.79
N PRO A 127 -8.06 3.05 -9.45
CA PRO A 127 -9.19 3.90 -9.85
C PRO A 127 -9.80 4.75 -8.71
N ARG A 128 -9.64 4.30 -7.46
CA ARG A 128 -10.10 5.01 -6.26
C ARG A 128 -8.97 5.56 -5.39
N ALA A 129 -7.73 5.49 -5.87
CA ALA A 129 -6.50 5.76 -5.14
C ALA A 129 -6.38 4.98 -3.81
N PHE A 130 -6.83 3.72 -3.84
CA PHE A 130 -6.88 2.82 -2.70
C PHE A 130 -6.81 1.36 -3.17
N GLY A 131 -5.61 0.96 -3.62
CA GLY A 131 -5.30 -0.42 -4.02
C GLY A 131 -4.92 -1.33 -2.84
N SER A 132 -4.47 -2.54 -3.15
CA SER A 132 -4.13 -3.60 -2.18
C SER A 132 -3.12 -3.14 -1.13
N ALA A 133 -2.04 -2.46 -1.54
CA ALA A 133 -1.02 -1.99 -0.61
C ALA A 133 -1.57 -0.95 0.40
N CYS A 134 -2.39 0.00 -0.07
CA CYS A 134 -3.02 0.98 0.81
C CYS A 134 -4.01 0.30 1.78
N HIS A 135 -4.81 -0.64 1.27
CA HIS A 135 -5.77 -1.38 2.08
C HIS A 135 -5.07 -2.17 3.18
N LEU A 136 -4.05 -2.95 2.82
CA LEU A 136 -3.26 -3.70 3.79
C LEU A 136 -2.59 -2.78 4.82
N GLY A 137 -2.03 -1.64 4.40
CA GLY A 137 -1.35 -0.71 5.31
C GLY A 137 -2.29 -0.12 6.36
N VAL A 138 -3.51 0.25 5.96
CA VAL A 138 -4.55 0.70 6.88
C VAL A 138 -4.96 -0.40 7.85
N VAL A 139 -5.13 -1.62 7.36
CA VAL A 139 -5.61 -2.73 8.19
C VAL A 139 -4.54 -3.23 9.18
N LEU A 140 -3.28 -3.31 8.75
CA LEU A 140 -2.17 -3.69 9.63
C LEU A 140 -1.68 -2.54 10.53
N GLN A 141 -2.06 -1.30 10.23
CA GLN A 141 -1.47 -0.10 10.84
C GLN A 141 0.07 -0.09 10.71
N ARG A 142 0.57 -0.51 9.53
CA ARG A 142 2.00 -0.64 9.25
C ARG A 142 2.35 -0.04 7.89
N PRO A 143 3.61 0.41 7.69
CA PRO A 143 4.05 0.94 6.41
C PRO A 143 3.94 -0.12 5.30
N THR A 144 3.37 0.27 4.18
CA THR A 144 3.26 -0.57 2.98
C THR A 144 3.60 0.21 1.72
N PHE A 145 4.10 -0.48 0.70
CA PHE A 145 4.17 0.04 -0.66
C PHE A 145 3.78 -1.05 -1.66
N GLY A 146 3.19 -0.63 -2.76
CA GLY A 146 2.72 -1.52 -3.81
C GLY A 146 3.76 -1.64 -4.93
N VAL A 147 4.00 -2.86 -5.38
CA VAL A 147 4.83 -3.18 -6.55
C VAL A 147 3.96 -3.98 -7.50
N ALA A 148 3.42 -3.31 -8.51
CA ALA A 148 2.56 -3.96 -9.50
C ALA A 148 3.37 -4.39 -10.74
N LYS A 149 3.07 -5.58 -11.27
CA LYS A 149 3.65 -6.11 -12.50
C LYS A 149 3.13 -5.40 -13.76
N ASP A 150 1.88 -4.94 -13.71
CA ASP A 150 1.19 -4.29 -14.82
C ASP A 150 0.75 -2.87 -14.47
N LEU A 151 0.79 -1.98 -15.46
CA LEU A 151 0.30 -0.61 -15.31
C LEU A 151 -1.23 -0.58 -15.25
N ALA A 152 -1.78 -0.14 -14.12
CA ALA A 152 -3.22 0.04 -13.98
C ALA A 152 -3.74 1.13 -14.93
N TYR A 153 -4.70 0.79 -15.77
CA TYR A 153 -5.43 1.79 -16.56
C TYR A 153 -6.33 2.61 -15.62
N LEU A 154 -6.06 3.92 -15.55
CA LEU A 154 -6.91 4.87 -14.85
C LEU A 154 -7.72 5.65 -15.89
N PRO A 155 -9.05 5.76 -15.75
CA PRO A 155 -9.81 6.66 -16.60
C PRO A 155 -9.26 8.08 -16.45
N PRO A 156 -9.23 8.87 -17.54
CA PRO A 156 -8.78 10.25 -17.45
C PRO A 156 -9.58 10.98 -16.36
N PRO A 157 -8.95 11.91 -15.62
CA PRO A 157 -9.71 12.74 -14.70
C PRO A 157 -10.87 13.37 -15.45
N PRO A 158 -12.05 13.53 -14.83
CA PRO A 158 -13.14 14.26 -15.46
C PRO A 158 -12.58 15.59 -15.96
N PRO A 159 -12.96 16.03 -17.18
CA PRO A 159 -12.51 17.31 -17.70
C PRO A 159 -12.76 18.34 -16.61
N ALA A 160 -11.73 19.12 -16.28
CA ALA A 160 -11.82 20.11 -15.21
C ALA A 160 -13.13 20.88 -15.41
N THR A 161 -14.10 20.64 -14.53
CA THR A 161 -15.27 21.51 -14.47
C THR A 161 -14.69 22.89 -14.34
N THR A 162 -15.10 23.80 -15.22
CA THR A 162 -14.71 25.20 -15.18
C THR A 162 -14.80 25.64 -13.72
N PHE A 163 -13.66 25.71 -13.04
CA PHE A 163 -13.58 26.41 -11.78
C PHE A 163 -13.96 27.81 -12.20
N ASN A 164 -15.18 28.23 -11.84
CA ASN A 164 -15.48 29.65 -11.76
C ASN A 164 -14.40 30.17 -10.82
N LYS A 165 -13.36 30.77 -11.42
CA LYS A 165 -12.42 31.59 -10.66
C LYS A 165 -13.34 32.52 -9.87
N PRO A 166 -13.28 32.53 -8.52
CA PRO A 166 -13.89 33.65 -7.82
C PRO A 166 -13.30 34.90 -8.47
N ASP A 167 -14.18 35.83 -8.83
CA ASP A 167 -13.92 37.01 -9.63
C ASP A 167 -13.06 38.00 -8.83
N VAL A 168 -11.83 37.59 -8.54
CA VAL A 168 -10.82 38.37 -7.86
C VAL A 168 -9.79 38.65 -8.92
N SER A 169 -10.06 39.72 -9.68
CA SER A 169 -9.07 40.28 -10.58
C SER A 169 -7.77 40.46 -9.79
N VAL A 170 -6.68 39.90 -10.33
CA VAL A 170 -5.32 40.02 -9.79
C VAL A 170 -4.90 41.50 -9.67
N ALA A 171 -5.64 42.41 -10.31
CA ALA A 171 -5.51 43.86 -10.18
C ALA A 171 -5.82 44.40 -8.76
N ASN A 172 -6.81 43.86 -8.06
CA ASN A 172 -7.24 44.40 -6.75
C ASN A 172 -6.30 44.01 -5.58
N MET A 173 -5.51 42.95 -5.72
CA MET A 173 -4.55 42.53 -4.68
C MET A 173 -3.28 43.40 -4.68
N ARG A 174 -2.84 43.89 -5.85
CA ARG A 174 -1.64 44.73 -5.97
C ARG A 174 -1.83 46.15 -5.45
N GLN A 175 -3.06 46.66 -5.41
CA GLN A 175 -3.36 47.97 -4.81
C GLN A 175 -3.42 47.90 -3.28
N LYS A 176 -3.94 46.82 -2.68
CA LYS A 176 -4.00 46.68 -1.21
C LYS A 176 -2.64 46.49 -0.55
N LEU A 177 -1.66 45.92 -1.25
CA LEU A 177 -0.28 45.76 -0.74
C LEU A 177 0.57 47.04 -0.80
N ARG A 178 0.12 48.11 -1.48
CA ARG A 178 0.81 49.41 -1.53
C ARG A 178 0.22 50.47 -0.59
N ALA A 179 -0.83 50.13 0.16
CA ALA A 179 -1.55 51.06 1.04
C ALA A 179 -1.57 50.60 2.52
N LEU A 180 -0.72 49.64 2.89
CA LEU A 180 -0.42 49.37 4.30
C LEU A 180 0.72 50.31 4.74
N PRO A 181 0.60 50.97 5.91
CA PRO A 181 1.60 51.90 6.42
C PRO A 181 2.94 51.23 6.74
#